data_AF-A0A813E1X2-F1
#
_entry.id   AF-A0A813E1X2-F1
#
_cell.length_a   1.000
_cell.length_b   1.000
_cell.length_c   1.000
_cell.angle_alpha   90.00
_cell.angle_beta   90.00
_cell.angle_gamma   90.00
#
_symmetry.space_group_name_H-M   'P 1'
#
loop_
_entity.id
_entity.type
_entity.pdbx_description
1 polymer ?
#
loop_
_entity_poly.entity_id
_entity_poly.type
_entity_poly.pdbx_seq_one_letter_code
_entity_poly.pdbx_strand_id
1 'polypeptide(L)'
;MGRPTLEGSAGIFRFEDLDRSVAKMRSCLREAILAAGGSAAEGAGDRSAARVLPGSPEGDPAPHLPDIVHSTVLRWTAAPEDAVAAREAFERIAASWEPLQVAVPFARWVFEDTPYMHIPDDPAHIWWEAAFDGLESRKD
;
A
#
# COMPACT_ATOMS: atom_id res chain seq x y z
N MET A 1 7.64 11.64 0.89
CA MET A 1 8.26 10.40 0.39
C MET A 1 9.68 10.32 0.93
N GLY A 2 9.97 9.35 1.79
CA GLY A 2 11.27 9.21 2.45
C GLY A 2 12.34 8.61 1.54
N ARG A 3 13.53 8.37 2.11
CA ARG A 3 14.59 7.63 1.42
C ARG A 3 14.13 6.20 1.09
N PRO A 4 14.54 5.65 -0.06
CA PRO A 4 14.18 4.29 -0.40
C PRO A 4 14.91 3.30 0.51
N THR A 5 14.26 2.19 0.87
CA THR A 5 14.85 1.07 1.63
C THR A 5 14.84 -0.20 0.80
N LEU A 6 15.82 -1.08 1.04
CA LEU A 6 15.86 -2.41 0.45
C LEU A 6 15.36 -3.43 1.48
N GLU A 7 14.20 -4.03 1.24
CA GLU A 7 13.56 -5.01 2.11
C GLU A 7 13.37 -6.33 1.35
N GLY A 8 14.17 -7.34 1.71
CA GLY A 8 14.19 -8.61 1.00
C GLY A 8 14.57 -8.45 -0.48
N SER A 9 13.62 -8.73 -1.38
CA SER A 9 13.79 -8.62 -2.82
C SER A 9 13.18 -7.36 -3.44
N ALA A 10 12.77 -6.37 -2.64
CA ALA A 10 12.16 -5.15 -3.13
C ALA A 10 12.84 -3.88 -2.60
N GLY A 11 13.05 -2.92 -3.50
CA GLY A 11 13.34 -1.53 -3.14
C GLY A 11 12.03 -0.76 -3.06
N ILE A 12 11.78 -0.10 -1.93
CA ILE A 12 10.53 0.63 -1.69
C ILE A 12 10.80 2.07 -1.26
N PHE A 13 9.92 2.99 -1.67
CA PHE A 13 9.77 4.29 -1.02
C PHE A 13 8.69 4.21 0.04
N ARG A 14 9.00 4.60 1.27
CA ARG A 14 7.99 4.76 2.32
C ARG A 14 7.39 6.16 2.26
N PHE A 15 6.07 6.24 2.36
CA PHE A 15 5.35 7.50 2.48
C PHE A 15 5.00 7.77 3.94
N GLU A 16 5.09 9.03 4.32
CA GLU A 16 4.50 9.52 5.56
C GLU A 16 3.08 9.98 5.26
N ASP A 17 2.11 9.48 6.03
CA ASP A 17 0.70 9.83 5.93
C ASP A 17 0.43 11.13 6.71
N LEU A 18 0.93 12.25 6.17
CA LEU A 18 1.01 13.54 6.88
C LEU A 18 -0.37 14.10 7.27
N ASP A 19 -1.36 13.92 6.40
CA ASP A 19 -2.74 14.38 6.61
C ASP A 19 -3.63 13.33 7.29
N ARG A 20 -3.08 12.13 7.53
CA ARG A 20 -3.75 10.98 8.15
C ARG A 20 -4.90 10.42 7.30
N SER A 21 -4.94 10.74 6.00
CA SER A 21 -5.99 10.26 5.09
C SER A 21 -5.97 8.74 4.97
N VAL A 22 -4.79 8.12 4.90
CA VAL A 22 -4.67 6.65 4.85
C VAL A 22 -5.09 6.03 6.18
N ALA A 23 -4.70 6.63 7.30
CA ALA A 23 -5.14 6.18 8.63
C ALA A 23 -6.67 6.24 8.77
N LYS A 24 -7.32 7.28 8.25
CA LYS A 24 -8.78 7.41 8.25
C LYS A 24 -9.43 6.33 7.38
N MET A 25 -8.94 6.10 6.17
CA MET A 25 -9.40 5.03 5.28
C MET A 25 -9.33 3.66 5.97
N ARG A 26 -8.20 3.36 6.63
CA ARG A 26 -8.02 2.13 7.42
C ARG A 26 -9.04 2.00 8.56
N SER A 27 -9.39 3.10 9.22
CA SER A 27 -10.44 3.09 10.24
C SER A 27 -11.79 2.69 9.67
N CYS A 28 -12.19 3.28 8.55
CA CYS A 28 -13.44 2.93 7.88
C CYS A 28 -13.48 1.45 7.45
N LEU A 29 -12.37 0.93 6.91
CA LEU A 29 -12.26 -0.49 6.55
C LEU A 29 -12.38 -1.40 7.78
N ARG A 30 -11.69 -1.06 8.87
CA ARG A 30 -11.78 -1.79 10.13
C ARG A 30 -13.21 -1.82 10.66
N GLU A 31 -13.87 -0.67 10.70
CA GLU A 31 -15.26 -0.55 11.15
C GLU A 31 -16.21 -1.39 10.28
N ALA A 32 -16.03 -1.37 8.96
CA ALA A 32 -16.82 -2.19 8.04
C ALA A 32 -16.60 -3.71 8.26
N ILE A 33 -15.36 -4.14 8.45
CA ILE A 33 -15.02 -5.54 8.74
C ILE A 33 -15.66 -6.00 10.05
N LEU A 34 -15.58 -5.17 11.09
CA LEU A 34 -16.21 -5.44 12.39
C LEU A 34 -17.73 -5.51 12.28
N ALA A 35 -18.35 -4.56 11.56
CA ALA A 35 -19.79 -4.54 11.33
C ALA A 35 -20.27 -5.76 10.54
N ALA A 36 -19.44 -6.28 9.64
CA ALA A 36 -19.68 -7.53 8.92
C ALA A 36 -19.43 -8.80 9.78
N GLY A 37 -18.93 -8.67 11.00
CA GLY A 37 -18.73 -9.79 11.93
C GLY A 37 -17.36 -10.48 11.84
N GLY A 38 -16.41 -9.91 11.10
CA GLY A 38 -15.02 -10.35 11.07
C GLY A 38 -14.09 -9.49 11.94
N SER A 39 -12.80 -9.78 11.89
CA SER A 39 -11.74 -8.94 12.45
C SER A 39 -10.50 -9.01 11.56
N ALA A 40 -9.89 -7.85 11.30
CA ALA A 40 -8.70 -7.77 10.47
C ALA A 40 -7.42 -8.03 11.29
N ALA A 41 -6.43 -8.65 10.67
CA ALA A 41 -5.04 -8.53 11.10
C ALA A 41 -4.52 -7.15 10.73
N GLU A 42 -3.68 -6.53 11.55
CA GLU A 42 -3.13 -5.19 11.29
C GLU A 42 -1.61 -5.20 11.22
N GLY A 43 -1.06 -4.49 10.23
CA GLY A 43 0.38 -4.32 10.06
C GLY A 43 1.15 -5.64 9.98
N ALA A 44 2.26 -5.72 10.70
CA ALA A 44 3.03 -6.95 10.89
C ALA A 44 2.49 -7.85 12.05
N GLY A 45 1.27 -7.59 12.53
CA GLY A 45 0.68 -8.28 13.67
C GLY A 45 0.36 -9.75 13.43
N ASP A 46 -0.02 -10.43 14.51
CA ASP A 46 -0.39 -11.85 14.50
C ASP A 46 -1.68 -12.08 13.71
N ARG A 47 -1.52 -12.74 12.54
CA ARG A 47 -2.64 -13.07 11.65
C ARG A 47 -3.60 -14.11 12.23
N SER A 48 -3.18 -14.86 13.27
CA SER A 48 -4.03 -15.87 13.90
C SER A 48 -5.16 -15.27 14.76
N ALA A 49 -5.03 -14.00 15.15
CA ALA A 49 -6.06 -13.27 15.91
C ALA A 49 -7.17 -12.68 15.03
N ALA A 50 -7.03 -12.74 13.71
CA ALA A 50 -7.99 -12.23 12.75
C ALA A 50 -9.11 -13.25 12.49
N ARG A 51 -10.31 -12.76 12.18
CA ARG A 51 -11.51 -13.56 11.95
C ARG A 51 -12.04 -13.32 10.55
N VAL A 52 -12.22 -14.42 9.82
CA VAL A 52 -12.86 -14.46 8.50
C VAL A 52 -14.28 -13.88 8.56
N LEU A 53 -14.71 -13.29 7.44
CA LEU A 53 -16.07 -12.76 7.33
C LEU A 53 -17.08 -13.92 7.32
N PRO A 54 -18.28 -13.74 7.93
CA PRO A 54 -19.36 -14.71 7.80
C PRO A 54 -19.72 -14.94 6.33
N GLY A 55 -19.76 -16.20 5.91
CA GLY A 55 -20.07 -16.59 4.53
C GLY A 55 -18.86 -16.62 3.58
N SER A 56 -17.65 -16.34 4.06
CA SER A 56 -16.42 -16.58 3.30
C SER A 56 -16.29 -18.07 2.93
N PRO A 57 -15.85 -18.40 1.69
CA PRO A 57 -15.44 -19.74 1.30
C PRO A 57 -14.48 -20.41 2.28
N GLU A 58 -14.52 -21.74 2.34
CA GLU A 58 -13.57 -22.51 3.15
C GLU A 58 -12.14 -22.28 2.65
N GLY A 59 -11.24 -21.90 3.56
CA GLY A 59 -9.84 -21.62 3.25
C GLY A 59 -9.54 -20.15 2.94
N ASP A 60 -10.54 -19.27 2.88
CA ASP A 60 -10.29 -17.84 2.71
C ASP A 60 -9.51 -17.27 3.90
N PRO A 61 -8.50 -16.42 3.64
CA PRO A 61 -7.79 -15.75 4.72
C PRO A 61 -8.68 -14.70 5.37
N ALA A 62 -8.49 -14.49 6.67
CA ALA A 62 -9.08 -13.33 7.33
C ALA A 62 -8.55 -12.03 6.71
N PRO A 63 -9.33 -10.93 6.73
CA PRO A 63 -8.89 -9.65 6.19
C PRO A 63 -7.55 -9.19 6.81
N HIS A 64 -6.69 -8.57 6.01
CA HIS A 64 -5.42 -7.98 6.47
C HIS A 64 -5.38 -6.51 6.08
N LEU A 65 -5.08 -5.64 7.05
CA LEU A 65 -4.90 -4.20 6.86
C LEU A 65 -3.41 -3.86 7.05
N PRO A 66 -2.63 -3.71 5.96
CA PRO A 66 -1.23 -3.31 6.04
C PRO A 66 -1.08 -1.92 6.67
N ASP A 67 -0.06 -1.74 7.51
CA ASP A 67 0.27 -0.46 8.16
C ASP A 67 1.28 0.37 7.34
N ILE A 68 1.97 -0.26 6.39
CA ILE A 68 2.90 0.40 5.47
C ILE A 68 2.17 1.17 4.37
N VAL A 69 2.62 2.41 4.11
CA VAL A 69 2.28 3.16 2.89
C VAL A 69 3.57 3.23 2.08
N HIS A 70 3.60 2.57 0.93
CA HIS A 70 4.82 2.48 0.15
C HIS A 70 4.55 2.43 -1.36
N SER A 71 5.58 2.74 -2.14
CA SER A 71 5.65 2.46 -3.57
C SER A 71 6.84 1.55 -3.80
N THR A 72 6.62 0.42 -4.46
CA THR A 72 7.71 -0.44 -4.90
C THR A 72 8.34 0.16 -6.14
N VAL A 73 9.65 0.38 -6.13
CA VAL A 73 10.38 0.99 -7.26
C VAL A 73 11.39 0.05 -7.89
N LEU A 74 11.73 -1.02 -7.18
CA LEU A 74 12.56 -2.10 -7.67
C LEU A 74 12.02 -3.40 -7.11
N ARG A 75 11.93 -4.42 -7.97
CA ARG A 75 11.72 -5.80 -7.53
C ARG A 75 12.67 -6.70 -8.30
N TRP A 76 13.45 -7.49 -7.56
CA TRP A 76 14.34 -8.45 -8.17
C TRP A 76 13.55 -9.67 -8.63
N THR A 77 13.67 -10.04 -9.91
CA THR A 77 13.09 -11.28 -10.43
C THR A 77 13.77 -12.52 -9.81
N ALA A 78 15.07 -12.40 -9.51
CA ALA A 78 15.87 -13.36 -8.75
C ALA A 78 16.82 -12.60 -7.83
N ALA A 79 17.19 -13.20 -6.69
CA ALA A 79 18.12 -12.56 -5.77
C ALA A 79 19.45 -12.23 -6.48
N PRO A 80 20.05 -11.05 -6.22
CA PRO A 80 21.35 -10.70 -6.80
C PRO A 80 22.41 -11.70 -6.34
N GLU A 81 23.28 -12.13 -7.25
CA GLU A 81 24.38 -13.05 -6.94
C GLU A 81 25.30 -12.49 -5.84
N ASP A 82 25.53 -11.16 -5.87
CA ASP A 82 26.22 -10.43 -4.82
C ASP A 82 25.27 -9.49 -4.08
N ALA A 83 24.66 -10.00 -3.00
CA ALA A 83 23.73 -9.25 -2.16
C ALA A 83 24.39 -8.08 -1.43
N VAL A 84 25.70 -8.15 -1.14
CA VAL A 84 26.41 -7.08 -0.43
C VAL A 84 26.63 -5.91 -1.37
N ALA A 85 27.17 -6.15 -2.56
CA ALA A 85 27.38 -5.11 -3.57
C ALA A 85 26.05 -4.45 -3.99
N ALA A 86 24.98 -5.24 -4.12
CA ALA A 86 23.65 -4.72 -4.42
C ALA A 86 23.13 -3.79 -3.32
N ARG A 87 23.30 -4.19 -2.04
CA ARG A 87 22.92 -3.34 -0.90
C ARG A 87 23.72 -2.05 -0.87
N GLU A 88 25.04 -2.10 -1.02
CA GLU A 88 25.90 -0.90 -1.01
C GLU A 88 25.56 0.05 -2.17
N ALA A 89 25.27 -0.49 -3.36
CA ALA A 89 24.83 0.32 -4.50
C ALA A 89 23.52 1.03 -4.20
N PHE A 90 22.55 0.33 -3.61
CA PHE A 90 21.27 0.90 -3.24
C PHE A 90 21.42 1.97 -2.14
N GLU A 91 22.26 1.73 -1.12
CA GLU A 91 22.54 2.69 -0.05
C GLU A 91 23.16 3.99 -0.59
N ARG A 92 24.06 3.91 -1.58
CA ARG A 92 24.61 5.11 -2.24
C ARG A 92 23.54 5.94 -2.93
N ILE A 93 22.65 5.30 -3.68
CA ILE A 93 21.53 5.96 -4.37
C ILE A 93 20.56 6.58 -3.34
N ALA A 94 20.22 5.82 -2.29
CA ALA A 94 19.35 6.27 -1.22
C ALA A 94 19.94 7.46 -0.44
N ALA A 95 21.26 7.52 -0.27
CA ALA A 95 21.95 8.62 0.39
C ALA A 95 21.87 9.93 -0.39
N SER A 96 21.84 9.87 -1.73
CA SER A 96 21.63 11.04 -2.59
C SER A 96 20.17 11.45 -2.77
N TRP A 97 19.23 10.71 -2.18
CA TRP A 97 17.81 10.99 -2.34
C TRP A 97 17.36 12.19 -1.50
N GLU A 98 16.71 13.14 -2.16
CA GLU A 98 16.02 14.26 -1.51
C GLU A 98 14.54 13.90 -1.31
N PRO A 99 14.01 13.94 -0.07
CA PRO A 99 12.61 13.67 0.17
C PRO A 99 11.68 14.58 -0.63
N LEU A 100 10.67 13.98 -1.25
CA LEU A 100 9.66 14.71 -2.03
C LEU A 100 8.34 14.79 -1.26
N GLN A 101 7.70 15.95 -1.31
CA GLN A 101 6.31 16.09 -0.90
C GLN A 101 5.43 15.98 -2.14
N VAL A 102 4.46 15.08 -2.09
CA VAL A 102 3.53 14.81 -3.20
C VAL A 102 2.13 15.09 -2.70
N ALA A 103 1.40 15.97 -3.37
CA ALA A 103 -0.02 16.14 -3.13
C ALA A 103 -0.78 15.00 -3.81
N VAL A 104 -1.67 14.34 -3.07
CA VAL A 104 -2.53 13.27 -3.58
C VAL A 104 -3.89 13.89 -3.88
N PRO A 105 -4.28 14.05 -5.16
CA PRO A 105 -5.53 14.74 -5.52
C PRO A 105 -6.77 13.87 -5.33
N PHE A 106 -6.61 12.55 -5.34
CA PHE A 106 -7.70 11.59 -5.12
C PHE A 106 -7.15 10.26 -4.59
N ALA A 107 -8.02 9.49 -3.94
CA ALA A 107 -7.77 8.10 -3.55
C ALA A 107 -8.83 7.20 -4.17
N ARG A 108 -8.43 5.99 -4.58
CA ARG A 108 -9.31 4.99 -5.18
C ARG A 108 -9.21 3.68 -4.44
N TRP A 109 -10.35 3.00 -4.31
CA TRP A 109 -10.42 1.60 -3.95
C TRP A 109 -10.81 0.79 -5.20
N VAL A 110 -10.08 -0.28 -5.37
CA VAL A 110 -9.98 -1.11 -6.56
C VAL A 110 -9.93 -2.57 -6.12
N PHE A 111 -10.47 -3.47 -6.94
CA PHE A 111 -10.36 -4.92 -6.73
C PHE A 111 -9.34 -5.51 -7.70
N GLU A 112 -8.46 -6.36 -7.19
CA GLU A 112 -7.49 -7.11 -7.99
C GLU A 112 -7.82 -8.60 -7.89
N ASP A 113 -8.06 -9.23 -9.04
CA ASP A 113 -8.19 -10.69 -9.13
C ASP A 113 -6.82 -11.38 -9.18
N THR A 114 -5.77 -10.63 -9.53
CA THR A 114 -4.38 -11.10 -9.56
C THR A 114 -3.50 -10.05 -8.87
N PRO A 115 -2.73 -10.44 -7.83
CA PRO A 115 -1.92 -9.50 -7.06
C PRO A 115 -0.75 -9.00 -7.91
N TYR A 116 -0.84 -7.80 -8.48
CA TYR A 116 0.31 -7.21 -9.17
C TYR A 116 0.42 -5.69 -9.08
N MET A 117 -0.41 -4.99 -8.31
CA MET A 117 -0.31 -3.54 -8.05
C MET A 117 -0.29 -2.66 -9.33
N HIS A 118 -0.68 -3.21 -10.47
CA HIS A 118 -0.77 -2.54 -11.76
C HIS A 118 -2.19 -2.67 -12.27
N ILE A 119 -3.09 -1.93 -11.64
CA ILE A 119 -4.49 -1.91 -12.05
C ILE A 119 -4.61 -0.92 -13.21
N PRO A 120 -5.24 -1.32 -14.32
CA PRO A 120 -5.60 -0.39 -15.38
C PRO A 120 -6.41 0.78 -14.79
N ASP A 121 -6.09 2.00 -15.18
CA ASP A 121 -6.88 3.18 -14.82
C ASP A 121 -8.17 3.21 -15.64
N ASP A 122 -9.11 2.31 -15.31
CA ASP A 122 -10.40 2.21 -15.99
C ASP A 122 -11.58 2.06 -15.00
N PRO A 123 -12.80 2.46 -15.42
CA PRO A 123 -13.98 2.39 -14.55
C PRO A 123 -14.40 0.98 -14.14
N ALA A 124 -13.95 -0.08 -14.81
CA ALA A 124 -14.35 -1.44 -14.49
C ALA A 124 -13.66 -1.96 -13.21
N HIS A 125 -12.51 -1.39 -12.85
CA HIS A 125 -11.74 -1.79 -11.68
C HIS A 125 -11.91 -0.85 -10.48
N ILE A 126 -12.44 0.35 -10.70
CA ILE A 126 -12.65 1.36 -9.65
C ILE A 126 -13.98 1.08 -8.95
N TRP A 127 -13.92 0.67 -7.69
CA TRP A 127 -15.11 0.48 -6.87
C TRP A 127 -15.52 1.76 -6.13
N TRP A 128 -14.55 2.57 -5.73
CA TRP A 128 -14.78 3.81 -5.01
C TRP A 128 -13.68 4.82 -5.30
N GLU A 129 -14.03 6.10 -5.30
CA GLU A 129 -13.12 7.23 -5.43
C GLU A 129 -13.52 8.34 -4.45
N ALA A 130 -12.51 8.97 -3.83
CA ALA A 130 -12.66 10.28 -3.21
C ALA A 130 -11.67 11.25 -3.84
N ALA A 131 -12.18 12.39 -4.29
CA ALA A 131 -11.37 13.55 -4.61
C ALA A 131 -11.10 14.37 -3.33
N PHE A 132 -9.91 14.94 -3.24
CA PHE A 132 -9.54 15.88 -2.19
C PHE A 132 -9.53 17.29 -2.79
N ASP A 133 -10.55 18.10 -2.45
CA ASP A 133 -10.63 19.48 -2.91
C ASP A 133 -9.42 20.30 -2.41
N GLY A 134 -8.65 20.89 -3.34
CA GLY A 134 -7.43 21.63 -3.02
C GLY A 134 -6.48 21.90 -4.19
N LEU A 135 -6.71 21.32 -5.37
CA LEU A 135 -6.05 21.70 -6.62
C LEU A 135 -7.12 22.33 -7.52
N GLU A 136 -7.12 23.67 -7.59
CA GLU A 136 -7.94 24.41 -8.55
C GLU A 136 -7.80 23.78 -9.93
N SER A 137 -8.89 23.24 -10.45
CA SER A 137 -8.96 22.83 -11.84
C SER A 137 -8.83 24.08 -12.71
N ARG A 138 -7.63 24.36 -13.23
CA ARG A 138 -7.53 25.18 -14.44
C ARG A 138 -8.07 24.34 -15.59
N LYS A 139 -9.32 24.61 -15.95
CA LYS A 139 -9.85 24.31 -17.27
C LYS A 139 -9.36 25.42 -18.20
N ASP A 140 -8.51 25.06 -19.16
CA ASP A 140 -8.48 25.72 -20.46
C ASP A 140 -9.24 24.82 -21.44
#